data_AF-A0A2V3WBC5-F1
#
_entry.id   AF-A0A2V3WBC5-F1
#
_cell.length_a   1.000
_cell.length_b   1.000
_cell.length_c   1.000
_cell.angle_alpha   90.00
_cell.angle_beta   90.00
_cell.angle_gamma   90.00
#
_symmetry.space_group_name_H-M   'P 1'
#
loop_
_entity.id
_entity.type
_entity.pdbx_description
1 polymer ?
#
loop_
_entity_poly.entity_id
_entity_poly.type
_entity_poly.pdbx_seq_one_letter_code
_entity_poly.pdbx_strand_id
1 'polypeptide(L)' 'MIEHIGSTSVAGLGAKPILDIMVGVSDLEEVNQFIIPLEKMGYEHVVHMEFPNRGFFRKGV' A
#
# COMPACT_ATOMS: atom_id res chain seq x y z
N MET A 1 0.07 -4.59 11.88
CA MET A 1 0.77 -3.32 12.16
C MET A 1 0.51 -2.38 11.00
N ILE A 2 0.39 -1.07 11.22
CA ILE A 2 0.20 -0.06 10.16
C ILE A 2 1.22 1.05 10.39
N GLU A 3 2.07 1.32 9.40
CA GLU A 3 3.16 2.28 9.50
C GLU A 3 3.13 3.28 8.34
N HIS A 4 3.45 4.54 8.65
CA HIS A 4 3.72 5.56 7.64
C HIS A 4 5.17 5.44 7.17
N ILE A 5 5.36 5.11 5.90
CA ILE A 5 6.68 4.94 5.28
C ILE A 5 6.88 5.95 4.14
N GLY A 6 8.00 5.83 3.42
CA GLY A 6 8.31 6.71 2.28
C GLY A 6 8.80 8.09 2.70
N SER A 7 9.09 8.96 1.73
CA SER A 7 9.70 10.27 2.01
C SER A 7 8.78 11.19 2.82
N THR A 8 7.46 11.02 2.72
CA THR A 8 6.50 11.82 3.48
C THR A 8 6.49 11.51 4.99
N SER A 9 7.08 10.39 5.42
CA SER A 9 7.22 10.07 6.85
C SER A 9 8.46 10.70 7.51
N VAL A 10 9.35 11.31 6.72
CA VAL A 10 10.58 11.94 7.20
C VAL A 10 10.36 13.43 7.41
N ALA A 11 10.33 13.86 8.68
CA ALA A 11 10.16 15.26 9.03
C ALA A 11 11.25 16.15 8.39
N GLY A 12 10.83 17.21 7.70
CA GLY A 12 11.74 18.16 7.05
C GLY A 12 12.29 17.73 5.68
N LEU A 13 11.96 16.53 5.21
CA LEU A 13 12.36 16.07 3.87
C LEU A 13 11.37 16.56 2.81
N GLY A 14 11.88 17.23 1.77
CA GLY A 14 11.08 17.56 0.59
C GLY A 14 10.66 16.28 -0.15
N ALA A 15 9.36 16.07 -0.32
CA ALA A 15 8.79 14.87 -0.91
C ALA A 15 7.67 15.20 -1.90
N LYS A 16 7.38 14.28 -2.83
CA LYS A 16 6.12 14.31 -3.57
C LYS A 16 4.96 14.16 -2.58
N PRO A 17 3.79 14.79 -2.80
CA PRO A 17 2.64 14.69 -1.90
C PRO A 17 1.92 13.34 -2.07
N ILE A 18 2.64 12.23 -1.88
CA ILE A 18 2.16 10.85 -1.99
C ILE A 18 2.37 10.19 -0.63
N LEU A 19 1.30 9.62 -0.08
CA LEU A 19 1.34 8.94 1.21
C LEU A 19 1.58 7.44 1.01
N ASP A 20 2.72 6.94 1.46
CA ASP A 20 3.05 5.52 1.44
C ASP A 20 2.73 4.89 2.81
N ILE A 21 1.87 3.88 2.82
CA ILE A 21 1.46 3.18 4.04
C ILE A 21 1.87 1.70 3.92
N MET A 22 2.58 1.20 4.91
CA MET A 22 2.91 -0.22 5.03
C MET A 22 1.96 -0.90 6.01
N VAL A 23 1.34 -1.99 5.58
CA VAL A 23 0.47 -2.81 6.43
C VAL A 23 1.08 -4.19 6.57
N GLY A 24 1.40 -4.58 7.79
CA GLY A 24 1.85 -5.93 8.14
C GLY A 24 0.65 -6.82 8.45
N VAL A 25 0.59 -7.97 7.76
CA VAL A 25 -0.38 -9.06 7.93
C VAL A 25 0.32 -10.31 8.48
N SER A 26 -0.44 -11.22 9.09
CA SER A 26 0.12 -12.46 9.64
C SER A 26 0.38 -13.50 8.54
N ASP A 27 -0.46 -13.53 7.52
CA ASP A 27 -0.32 -14.33 6.30
C ASP A 27 -0.59 -13.46 5.07
N LEU A 28 0.17 -13.64 3.98
CA LEU A 28 0.00 -12.86 2.76
C LEU A 28 -1.32 -13.16 2.05
N GLU A 29 -1.88 -14.36 2.20
CA GLU A 29 -3.19 -14.73 1.66
C GLU A 29 -4.31 -13.86 2.24
N GLU A 30 -4.12 -13.30 3.45
CA GLU A 30 -5.07 -12.35 4.03
C GLU A 30 -5.25 -11.09 3.18
N VAL A 31 -4.28 -10.74 2.32
CA VAL A 31 -4.38 -9.59 1.41
C VAL A 31 -5.58 -9.72 0.47
N ASN A 32 -5.88 -10.96 0.04
CA ASN A 32 -6.95 -11.23 -0.92
C ASN A 32 -8.32 -10.75 -0.43
N GLN A 33 -8.57 -10.79 0.89
CA GLN A 33 -9.83 -10.34 1.47
C GLN A 33 -10.02 -8.81 1.41
N PHE A 34 -8.92 -8.05 1.23
CA PHE A 34 -8.94 -6.59 1.22
C PHE A 34 -9.04 -6.01 -0.19
N ILE A 35 -8.88 -6.81 -1.24
CA ILE A 35 -8.94 -6.36 -2.65
C ILE A 35 -10.29 -5.68 -2.93
N ILE A 36 -11.40 -6.41 -2.79
CA ILE A 36 -12.74 -5.87 -3.10
C ILE A 36 -13.12 -4.67 -2.20
N PRO A 37 -12.88 -4.70 -0.87
CA PRO A 37 -13.11 -3.51 -0.03
C PRO A 37 -12.32 -2.28 -0.46
N LEU A 38 -11.03 -2.42 -0.77
CA LEU A 38 -10.16 -1.31 -1.15
C LEU A 38 -10.52 -0.79 -2.56
N GLU A 39 -10.87 -1.67 -3.49
CA GLU A 39 -11.41 -1.31 -4.81
C GLU A 39 -12.66 -0.44 -4.71
N LYS A 40 -13.61 -0.79 -3.83
CA LYS A 40 -14.80 0.04 -3.56
C LYS A 40 -14.46 1.41 -2.98
N MET A 41 -13.30 1.56 -2.35
CA MET A 41 -12.79 2.86 -1.85
C MET A 41 -11.97 3.62 -2.91
N GLY A 42 -11.83 3.06 -4.12
CA GLY A 42 -11.13 3.65 -5.26
C GLY A 42 -9.63 3.33 -5.32
N TYR A 43 -9.16 2.28 -4.64
CA TYR A 43 -7.81 1.76 -4.82
C TYR A 43 -7.76 0.72 -5.95
N GLU A 44 -6.66 0.68 -6.68
CA GLU A 44 -6.32 -0.33 -7.66
C GLU A 44 -5.35 -1.32 -7.04
N HIS A 45 -5.66 -2.62 -7.11
CA HIS A 45 -4.71 -3.68 -6.78
C HIS A 45 -3.78 -3.92 -7.98
N VAL A 46 -2.48 -3.68 -7.79
CA VAL A 46 -1.48 -3.78 -8.87
C VAL A 46 -0.56 -4.96 -8.57
N VAL A 47 -0.58 -5.94 -9.47
CA VAL A 47 0.25 -7.14 -9.36
C VAL A 47 1.67 -6.84 -9.84
N HIS A 48 2.66 -7.06 -8.98
CA HIS A 48 4.07 -6.97 -9.34
C HIS A 48 4.74 -8.33 -9.26
N MET A 49 5.02 -8.92 -10.43
CA MET A 49 5.64 -10.26 -10.52
C MET A 49 7.01 -10.35 -9.84
N GLU A 50 7.74 -9.24 -9.75
CA GLU A 50 9.05 -9.15 -9.08
C GLU A 50 8.93 -9.06 -7.54
N PHE A 51 7.74 -8.76 -7.02
CA PHE A 51 7.46 -8.64 -5.59
C PHE A 51 6.29 -9.55 -5.18
N PRO A 52 6.43 -10.88 -5.32
CA PRO A 52 5.34 -11.82 -5.08
C PRO A 52 4.85 -11.81 -3.63
N ASN A 53 5.71 -11.38 -2.69
CA ASN A 53 5.40 -11.33 -1.27
C ASN A 53 4.81 -9.99 -0.80
N ARG A 54 4.20 -9.22 -1.72
CA ARG A 54 3.66 -7.88 -1.42
C ARG A 54 2.34 -7.64 -2.14
N GLY A 55 1.28 -7.39 -1.38
CA GLY A 55 0.08 -6.73 -1.91
C GLY A 55 0.35 -5.25 -2.14
N PHE A 56 0.16 -4.75 -3.36
CA PHE A 56 0.36 -3.33 -3.68
C PHE A 56 -0.94 -2.69 -4.16
N PHE A 57 -1.32 -1.60 -3.49
CA PHE A 57 -2.54 -0.84 -3.76
C PHE A 57 -2.18 0.62 -3.99
N ARG A 58 -2.82 1.26 -4.98
CA ARG A 58 -2.65 2.69 -5.24
C ARG A 58 -3.99 3.36 -5.52
N LYS A 59 -4.10 4.65 -5.27
CA LYS A 59 -5.32 5.45 -5.53
C LYS A 59 -4.93 6.82 -6.08
N GLY A 60 -5.77 7.38 -6.95
CA GLY A 60 -5.61 8.74 -7.46
C GLY A 60 -4.57 8.85 -8.58
N VAL A 61 -4.50 7.84 -9.43
CA VAL A 61 -3.79 7.92 -10.73
C VAL A 61 -4.54 8.88 -11.66
#